data_AF-A0A0A3ZDU7-F1
#
_entry.id   AF-A0A0A3ZDU7-F1
#
_cell.length_a   1.000
_cell.length_b   1.000
_cell.length_c   1.000
_cell.angle_alpha   90.00
_cell.angle_beta   90.00
_cell.angle_gamma   90.00
#
_symmetry.space_group_name_H-M   'P 1'
#
loop_
_entity.id
_entity.type
_entity.pdbx_description
1 polymer ?
#
loop_
_entity_poly.entity_id
_entity_poly.type
_entity_poly.pdbx_seq_one_letter_code
_entity_poly.pdbx_strand_id
1 'polypeptide(L)'
;MYGVNRTKYYKLLGEFQKNNTFPAPYSFHCLTGFFGAMPIAYFFLNLNKKKKIFFLKRDSNSYIFFDKRNSELIKWMPAFYYSSITSTICCALIVAIAASLEMKDKFFP
;
A
#
# COMPACT_ATOMS: atom_id res chain seq x y z
N MET A 1 -11.17 -2.57 -6.46
CA MET A 1 -9.83 -2.74 -7.05
C MET A 1 -9.06 -3.95 -6.48
N TYR A 2 -8.94 -4.12 -5.16
CA TYR A 2 -8.24 -5.27 -4.57
C TYR A 2 -8.86 -6.62 -4.95
N GLY A 3 -10.17 -6.82 -4.74
CA GLY A 3 -10.84 -8.12 -5.00
C GLY A 3 -10.60 -8.66 -6.41
N VAL A 4 -10.80 -7.81 -7.43
CA VAL A 4 -10.54 -8.14 -8.84
C VAL A 4 -9.08 -8.47 -9.13
N ASN A 5 -8.14 -7.84 -8.40
CA ASN A 5 -6.70 -8.05 -8.58
C ASN A 5 -6.08 -8.93 -7.48
N ARG A 6 -6.89 -9.64 -6.67
CA ARG A 6 -6.42 -10.43 -5.53
C ARG A 6 -5.41 -11.49 -5.97
N THR A 7 -5.69 -12.18 -7.07
CA THR A 7 -4.79 -13.18 -7.64
C THR A 7 -3.46 -12.54 -8.08
N LYS A 8 -3.50 -11.36 -8.71
CA LYS A 8 -2.29 -10.62 -9.12
C LYS A 8 -1.48 -10.16 -7.90
N TYR A 9 -2.17 -9.72 -6.85
CA TYR A 9 -1.56 -9.31 -5.58
C TYR A 9 -0.78 -10.46 -4.93
N TYR A 10 -1.40 -11.62 -4.70
CA TYR A 10 -0.71 -12.76 -4.10
C TYR A 10 0.37 -13.35 -5.00
N LYS A 11 0.17 -13.33 -6.33
CA LYS A 11 1.21 -13.70 -7.29
C LYS A 11 2.43 -12.79 -7.14
N LEU A 12 2.24 -11.48 -7.06
CA LEU A 12 3.33 -10.52 -6.89
C LEU A 12 4.08 -10.71 -5.56
N LEU A 13 3.35 -10.95 -4.46
CA LEU A 13 3.96 -11.31 -3.16
C LEU A 13 4.83 -12.56 -3.29
N GLY A 14 4.28 -13.63 -3.86
CA GLY A 14 4.98 -14.89 -4.03
C GLY A 14 6.23 -14.75 -4.91
N GLU A 15 6.14 -14.06 -6.06
CA GLU A 15 7.29 -13.81 -6.92
C GLU A 15 8.39 -13.02 -6.20
N PHE A 16 8.02 -12.04 -5.39
CA PHE A 16 9.00 -11.29 -4.61
C PHE A 16 9.69 -12.18 -3.57
N GLN A 17 8.90 -12.98 -2.83
CA GLN A 17 9.39 -13.82 -1.73
C GLN A 17 10.27 -14.99 -2.17
N LYS A 18 10.24 -15.40 -3.44
CA LYS A 18 11.12 -16.45 -3.96
C LYS A 18 12.60 -16.13 -3.77
N ASN A 19 12.97 -14.86 -3.96
CA ASN A 19 14.37 -14.42 -3.98
C ASN A 19 14.65 -13.26 -3.01
N ASN A 20 13.64 -12.77 -2.30
CA ASN A 20 13.75 -11.62 -1.40
C ASN A 20 12.97 -11.83 -0.12
N THR A 21 13.38 -11.15 0.94
CA THR A 21 12.60 -11.04 2.17
C THR A 21 12.02 -9.64 2.27
N PHE A 22 10.75 -9.53 2.70
CA PHE A 22 10.17 -8.22 2.96
C PHE A 22 10.87 -7.56 4.15
N PRO A 23 11.33 -6.31 4.03
CA PRO A 23 11.83 -5.57 5.19
C PRO A 23 10.67 -5.20 6.12
N ALA A 24 10.95 -4.94 7.40
CA ALA A 24 9.94 -4.37 8.29
C ALA A 24 9.51 -2.97 7.79
N PRO A 25 8.25 -2.53 7.99
CA PRO A 25 7.12 -3.29 8.53
C PRO A 25 6.39 -4.14 7.46
N TYR A 26 6.89 -4.19 6.22
CA TYR A 26 6.22 -4.88 5.11
C TYR A 26 6.14 -6.40 5.29
N SER A 27 7.06 -6.99 6.08
CA SER A 27 6.99 -8.39 6.50
C SER A 27 5.74 -8.73 7.30
N PHE A 28 5.17 -7.76 8.03
CA PHE A 28 3.87 -7.93 8.69
C PHE A 28 2.73 -7.68 7.69
N HIS A 29 2.79 -6.57 6.96
CA HIS A 29 1.69 -6.18 6.06
C HIS A 29 1.41 -7.21 4.96
N CYS A 30 2.42 -7.94 4.45
CA CYS A 30 2.20 -8.97 3.44
C CYS A 30 1.33 -10.15 3.92
N LEU A 31 1.19 -10.34 5.24
CA LEU A 31 0.40 -11.42 5.86
C LEU A 31 -1.07 -11.02 6.09
N THR A 32 -1.38 -9.73 6.08
CA THR A 32 -2.69 -9.19 6.50
C THR A 32 -3.71 -9.04 5.36
N GLY A 33 -3.37 -9.52 4.17
CA GLY A 33 -4.27 -9.49 3.00
C GLY A 33 -4.71 -8.08 2.62
N PHE A 34 -6.02 -7.83 2.60
CA PHE A 34 -6.58 -6.53 2.20
C PHE A 34 -6.06 -5.37 3.06
N PHE A 35 -5.98 -5.55 4.39
CA PHE A 35 -5.57 -4.48 5.31
C PHE A 35 -4.11 -4.07 5.12
N GLY A 36 -3.24 -5.00 4.70
CA GLY A 36 -1.85 -4.71 4.36
C GLY A 36 -1.64 -4.35 2.89
N ALA A 37 -2.68 -4.42 2.05
CA ALA A 37 -2.53 -4.20 0.62
C ALA A 37 -2.08 -2.77 0.30
N MET A 38 -2.51 -1.76 1.07
CA MET A 38 -2.10 -0.37 0.85
C MET A 38 -0.60 -0.14 1.14
N PRO A 39 -0.05 -0.50 2.32
CA PRO A 39 1.41 -0.46 2.56
C PRO A 39 2.22 -1.26 1.54
N ILE A 40 1.73 -2.42 1.12
CA ILE A 40 2.40 -3.26 0.12
C ILE A 40 2.35 -2.63 -1.28
N ALA A 41 1.24 -1.98 -1.65
CA ALA A 41 1.16 -1.22 -2.90
C ALA A 41 2.19 -0.08 -2.89
N TYR A 42 2.29 0.66 -1.79
CA TYR A 42 3.34 1.68 -1.62
C TYR A 42 4.75 1.10 -1.79
N PHE A 43 5.04 -0.04 -1.16
CA PHE A 43 6.31 -0.75 -1.29
C PHE A 43 6.66 -1.04 -2.75
N PHE A 44 5.78 -1.75 -3.47
CA PHE A 44 6.05 -2.14 -4.86
C PHE A 44 6.09 -0.96 -5.82
N LEU A 45 5.28 0.08 -5.61
CA LEU A 45 5.33 1.29 -6.42
C LEU A 45 6.67 2.03 -6.28
N ASN A 46 7.22 2.10 -5.07
CA ASN A 46 8.54 2.69 -4.85
C ASN A 46 9.67 1.81 -5.35
N LEU A 47 9.53 0.49 -5.17
CA LEU A 47 10.51 -0.48 -5.66
C LEU A 47 10.62 -0.43 -7.19
N ASN A 48 9.48 -0.35 -7.89
CA ASN A 48 9.43 -0.18 -9.35
C ASN A 48 10.07 1.13 -9.81
N LYS A 49 9.89 2.20 -9.05
CA LYS A 49 10.50 3.51 -9.32
C LYS A 49 11.96 3.61 -8.85
N LYS A 50 12.53 2.53 -8.32
CA LYS A 50 13.87 2.51 -7.68
C LYS A 50 14.05 3.61 -6.62
N LYS A 51 12.96 3.98 -5.94
CA LYS A 51 12.96 4.98 -4.87
C LYS A 51 13.36 4.33 -3.55
N LYS A 52 14.03 5.09 -2.68
CA LYS A 52 14.42 4.63 -1.34
C LYS A 52 13.19 4.19 -0.56
N ILE A 53 13.19 2.93 -0.10
CA ILE A 53 12.18 2.35 0.78
C ILE A 53 12.74 2.30 2.21
N PHE A 54 11.90 2.57 3.19
CA PHE A 54 12.29 2.51 4.60
C PHE A 54 12.66 1.06 4.98
N PHE A 55 13.74 0.88 5.74
CA PHE A 55 14.32 -0.42 6.09
C PHE A 55 14.78 -1.33 4.94
N LEU A 56 14.83 -0.83 3.69
CA LEU A 56 15.48 -1.53 2.58
C LEU A 56 16.81 -0.86 2.23
N LYS A 57 17.92 -1.61 2.31
CA LYS A 57 19.24 -1.09 1.93
C LYS A 57 19.26 -0.76 0.43
N ARG A 58 19.91 0.36 0.05
CA ARG A 58 19.92 0.87 -1.34
C ARG A 58 20.64 -0.05 -2.33
N ASP A 59 21.61 -0.79 -1.86
CA ASP A 59 22.40 -1.79 -2.58
C ASP A 59 21.72 -3.17 -2.63
N SER A 60 20.50 -3.30 -2.07
CA SER A 60 19.77 -4.56 -2.09
C SER A 60 19.43 -5.00 -3.51
N ASN A 61 19.64 -6.29 -3.79
CA ASN A 61 19.15 -6.95 -5.00
C ASN A 61 17.62 -6.90 -5.15
N SER A 62 16.86 -6.51 -4.13
CA SER A 62 15.41 -6.31 -4.27
C SER A 62 15.07 -5.24 -5.31
N TYR A 63 15.94 -4.26 -5.57
CA TYR A 63 15.69 -3.21 -6.58
C TYR A 63 15.78 -3.71 -8.03
N ILE A 64 16.32 -4.91 -8.28
CA ILE A 64 16.31 -5.54 -9.60
C ILE A 64 15.09 -6.46 -9.81
N PHE A 65 14.14 -6.49 -8.87
CA PHE A 65 12.96 -7.35 -8.91
C PHE A 65 12.06 -7.13 -10.14
N PHE A 66 11.92 -5.88 -10.61
CA PHE A 66 11.02 -5.57 -11.71
C PHE A 66 11.64 -5.87 -13.08
N ASP A 67 11.18 -6.96 -13.68
CA ASP A 67 11.31 -7.27 -15.10
C ASP A 67 10.02 -6.85 -15.87
N LYS A 68 10.00 -7.01 -17.21
CA LYS A 68 8.80 -6.73 -18.03
C LYS A 68 7.54 -7.46 -17.53
N ARG A 69 7.69 -8.69 -17.01
CA ARG A 69 6.58 -9.54 -16.56
C ARG A 69 5.99 -9.05 -15.22
N ASN A 70 6.84 -8.72 -14.26
CA ASN A 70 6.45 -8.22 -12.94
C ASN A 70 5.88 -6.78 -13.04
N SER A 71 6.31 -6.02 -14.04
CA SER A 71 5.78 -4.68 -14.33
C SER A 71 4.30 -4.69 -14.71
N GLU A 72 3.80 -5.74 -15.37
CA GLU A 72 2.38 -5.88 -15.68
C GLU A 72 1.52 -6.14 -14.43
N LEU A 73 2.07 -6.88 -13.46
CA LEU A 73 1.36 -7.24 -12.23
C LEU A 73 1.05 -6.03 -11.34
N ILE A 74 1.77 -4.92 -11.49
CA ILE A 74 1.60 -3.70 -10.68
C ILE A 74 0.76 -2.61 -11.34
N LYS A 75 0.35 -2.73 -12.60
CA LYS A 75 -0.35 -1.65 -13.32
C LYS A 75 -1.63 -1.15 -12.64
N TRP A 76 -2.29 -2.00 -11.85
CA TRP A 76 -3.50 -1.64 -11.09
C TRP A 76 -3.18 -0.95 -9.75
N MET A 77 -1.96 -1.10 -9.24
CA MET A 77 -1.57 -0.60 -7.91
C MET A 77 -1.58 0.93 -7.77
N PRO A 78 -1.19 1.75 -8.78
CA PRO A 78 -1.32 3.20 -8.66
C PRO A 78 -2.76 3.64 -8.39
N ALA A 79 -3.71 3.14 -9.20
CA ALA A 79 -5.11 3.48 -9.05
C ALA A 79 -5.66 3.01 -7.68
N PHE A 80 -5.28 1.81 -7.25
CA PHE A 80 -5.64 1.30 -5.92
C PHE A 80 -5.04 2.13 -4.77
N TYR A 81 -3.77 2.50 -4.87
CA TYR A 81 -3.07 3.26 -3.84
C TYR A 81 -3.66 4.66 -3.67
N TYR A 82 -3.83 5.40 -4.77
CA TYR A 82 -4.40 6.74 -4.71
C TYR A 82 -5.88 6.73 -4.29
N SER A 83 -6.68 5.77 -4.76
CA SER A 83 -8.07 5.64 -4.26
C SER A 83 -8.14 5.31 -2.77
N SER A 84 -7.23 4.48 -2.25
CA SER A 84 -7.16 4.17 -0.82
C SER A 84 -6.79 5.40 0.02
N ILE A 85 -5.83 6.22 -0.45
CA ILE A 85 -5.48 7.48 0.22
C ILE A 85 -6.66 8.44 0.20
N THR A 86 -7.25 8.68 -0.97
CA THR A 86 -8.39 9.60 -1.11
C THR A 86 -9.54 9.17 -0.21
N SER A 87 -9.88 7.88 -0.19
CA SER A 87 -10.90 7.34 0.71
C SER A 87 -10.56 7.58 2.17
N THR A 88 -9.31 7.36 2.57
CA THR A 88 -8.86 7.59 3.96
C THR A 88 -9.00 9.06 4.36
N ILE A 89 -8.60 9.98 3.47
CA ILE A 89 -8.74 11.43 3.69
C ILE A 89 -10.22 11.82 3.81
N CYS A 90 -11.08 11.33 2.91
CA CYS A 90 -12.51 11.59 2.97
C CYS A 90 -13.12 11.11 4.29
N CYS A 91 -12.80 9.87 4.72
CA CYS A 91 -13.27 9.34 6.00
C CYS A 91 -12.79 10.20 7.18
N ALA A 92 -11.52 10.62 7.19
CA ALA A 92 -10.98 11.48 8.23
C ALA A 92 -11.68 12.84 8.29
N LEU A 93 -11.99 13.45 7.13
CA LEU A 93 -12.74 14.71 7.05
C LEU A 93 -14.17 14.54 7.60
N ILE A 94 -14.86 13.45 7.26
CA ILE A 94 -16.22 13.18 7.78
C ILE A 94 -16.18 13.06 9.31
N VAL A 95 -15.23 12.31 9.86
CA VAL A 95 -15.06 12.17 11.31
C VAL A 95 -14.74 13.52 11.96
N ALA A 96 -13.88 14.33 11.35
CA ALA A 96 -13.55 15.65 11.86
C ALA A 96 -14.76 16.60 11.86
N ILE A 97 -15.59 16.56 10.81
CA ILE A 97 -16.83 17.35 10.74
C ILE A 97 -17.80 16.88 11.81
N ALA A 98 -18.02 15.57 11.94
CA ALA A 98 -18.91 15.01 12.97
C ALA A 98 -18.46 15.40 14.38
N ALA A 99 -17.17 15.26 14.69
CA ALA A 99 -16.61 15.69 15.97
C ALA A 99 -16.77 17.20 16.20
N SER A 100 -16.61 18.01 15.15
CA SER A 100 -16.80 19.47 15.23
C SER A 100 -18.25 19.84 15.54
N LEU A 101 -19.22 19.14 14.93
CA LEU A 101 -20.64 19.35 15.20
C LEU A 101 -20.99 18.93 16.64
N GLU A 102 -20.52 17.76 17.09
CA GLU A 102 -20.75 17.28 18.45
C GLU A 102 -20.13 18.21 19.51
N MET A 103 -18.94 18.77 19.25
CA MET A 103 -18.34 19.79 20.09
C MET A 103 -19.16 21.09 20.09
N LYS A 104 -19.66 21.53 18.95
CA LYS A 104 -20.50 22.73 18.87
C LYS A 104 -21.76 22.56 19.72
N ASP A 105 -22.49 21.46 19.56
CA ASP A 105 -23.72 21.19 20.30
C ASP A 105 -23.49 21.08 21.81
N LYS A 106 -22.32 20.56 22.23
CA LYS A 106 -21.97 20.38 23.64
C LYS A 106 -21.51 21.66 24.34
N PHE A 107 -20.81 22.55 23.62
CA PHE A 107 -20.17 23.73 24.22
C PHE A 107 -20.86 25.06 23.85
N PHE A 108 -21.66 25.10 22.78
CA PHE A 108 -22.39 26.27 22.30
C PHE A 108 -23.80 25.88 21.81
N PRO A 109 -24.70 25.45 22.73
CA PRO A 109 -26.06 25.03 22.39
C PRO A 109 -26.93 26.17 21.84
#